data_AF-A0AAU9FCK1-F1
#
_entry.id   AF-A0AAU9FCK1-F1
#
_cell.length_a   1.000
_cell.length_b   1.000
_cell.length_c   1.000
_cell.angle_alpha   90.00
_cell.angle_beta   90.00
_cell.angle_gamma   90.00
#
_symmetry.space_group_name_H-M   'P 1'
#
loop_
_entity.id
_entity.type
_entity.pdbx_description
1 polymer ?
#
loop_
_entity_poly.entity_id
_entity_poly.type
_entity_poly.pdbx_seq_one_letter_code
_entity_poly.pdbx_strand_id
1 'polypeptide(L)'
;MQCKRRFGPKLFQCLKQPENTLVFEDLGHLGFVMACRESGLNEEHCRLVMERLAEFHATSMALAVLDPNIFESYSDGMLSPNGLVKDNGLLIRFFAGNGEELHIVVSTWPGYERIAEKIAKYMKNHRANLVRCQALQDQEIRVLNHGDLWVNNLLFKYDNAKRPQDLILIDFQLSIWGSPGIDLNYFFYTSLSLEVLRHKRPQLLRIYHTRLSETLLNLDLGTPVPSYEQILEEVHRRECYGFFASHGIFPTVTQDKPQTADNNLENFTDADFAKQKVRQMFESPRLRETLRHTLPHFERAGVLD
;
A
#
# COMPACT_ATOMS: atom_id res chain seq x y z
N MET A 1 -16.27 -28.21 2.44
CA MET A 1 -15.04 -27.80 1.73
C MET A 1 -13.98 -27.42 2.75
N GLN A 2 -12.79 -28.04 2.73
CA GLN A 2 -11.64 -27.46 3.43
C GLN A 2 -11.06 -26.37 2.53
N CYS A 3 -11.11 -25.11 2.98
CA CYS A 3 -10.40 -24.04 2.28
C CYS A 3 -8.89 -24.32 2.38
N LYS A 4 -8.27 -24.71 1.26
CA LYS A 4 -6.83 -25.03 1.20
C LYS A 4 -5.94 -23.78 1.16
N ARG A 5 -6.52 -22.58 1.00
CA ARG A 5 -5.80 -21.30 0.93
C ARG A 5 -6.10 -20.49 2.19
N ARG A 6 -5.06 -19.89 2.78
CA ARG A 6 -5.16 -18.99 3.93
C ARG A 6 -4.57 -17.63 3.58
N PHE A 7 -5.13 -16.55 4.10
CA PHE A 7 -4.62 -15.20 3.84
C PHE A 7 -3.44 -14.85 4.75
N GLY A 8 -3.49 -15.31 6.01
CA GLY A 8 -2.48 -15.02 7.03
C GLY A 8 -2.02 -16.26 7.81
N PRO A 9 -1.06 -16.10 8.73
CA PRO A 9 -0.64 -17.15 9.65
C PRO A 9 -1.77 -17.58 10.57
N LYS A 10 -1.72 -18.82 11.06
CA LYS A 10 -2.65 -19.25 12.10
C LYS A 10 -2.36 -18.48 13.40
N LEU A 11 -3.39 -17.88 13.99
CA LEU A 11 -3.33 -17.32 15.34
C LEU A 11 -3.48 -18.46 16.36
N PHE A 12 -2.51 -18.64 17.24
CA PHE A 12 -2.54 -19.63 18.32
C PHE A 12 -3.07 -19.05 19.63
N GLN A 13 -2.66 -17.82 19.98
CA GLN A 13 -3.09 -17.17 21.22
C GLN A 13 -3.27 -15.66 21.03
N CYS A 14 -4.24 -15.10 21.74
CA CYS A 14 -4.46 -13.67 21.89
C CYS A 14 -4.63 -13.38 23.39
N LEU A 15 -3.67 -12.67 23.97
CA LEU A 15 -3.62 -12.33 25.39
C LEU A 15 -3.71 -10.80 25.53
N LYS A 16 -4.45 -10.32 26.53
CA LYS A 16 -4.55 -8.89 26.87
C LYS A 16 -3.76 -8.52 28.12
N GLN A 17 -3.20 -9.50 28.83
CA GLN A 17 -2.47 -9.32 30.09
C GLN A 17 -1.28 -10.28 30.17
N PRO A 18 -0.17 -9.89 30.82
CA PRO A 18 0.12 -8.54 31.36
C PRO A 18 0.32 -7.49 30.26
N GLU A 19 0.61 -7.94 29.03
CA GLU A 19 0.75 -7.10 27.84
C GLU A 19 -0.10 -7.68 26.70
N ASN A 20 -0.55 -6.82 25.78
CA ASN A 20 -1.24 -7.27 24.59
C ASN A 20 -0.29 -8.11 23.72
N THR A 21 -0.57 -9.40 23.57
CA THR A 21 0.31 -10.35 22.90
C THR A 21 -0.49 -11.21 21.93
N LEU A 22 0.02 -11.32 20.70
CA LEU A 22 -0.48 -12.24 19.67
C LEU A 22 0.59 -13.28 19.39
N VAL A 23 0.23 -14.57 19.44
CA VAL A 23 1.13 -15.68 19.12
C VAL A 23 0.66 -16.31 17.82
N PHE A 24 1.51 -16.23 16.79
CA PHE A 24 1.22 -16.73 15.45
C PHE A 24 2.06 -17.96 15.11
N GLU A 25 1.60 -18.69 14.11
CA GLU A 25 2.37 -19.71 13.39
C GLU A 25 3.65 -19.13 12.78
N ASP A 26 4.77 -19.82 13.02
CA ASP A 26 6.03 -19.52 12.38
C ASP A 26 5.99 -19.96 10.91
N LEU A 27 5.80 -18.98 10.02
CA LEU A 27 5.78 -19.17 8.58
C LEU A 27 7.18 -19.48 8.01
N GLY A 28 8.25 -19.12 8.71
CA GLY A 28 9.62 -19.42 8.32
C GLY A 28 9.87 -20.93 8.27
N HIS A 29 9.33 -21.69 9.24
CA HIS A 29 9.40 -23.15 9.24
C HIS A 29 8.68 -23.79 8.04
N LEU A 30 7.75 -23.08 7.41
CA LEU A 30 7.01 -23.53 6.22
C LEU A 30 7.66 -23.07 4.90
N GLY A 31 8.82 -22.42 4.98
CA GLY A 31 9.60 -21.95 3.83
C GLY A 31 9.11 -20.63 3.24
N PHE A 32 8.29 -19.87 3.97
CA PHE A 32 7.91 -18.51 3.57
C PHE A 32 8.97 -17.52 4.03
N VAL A 33 9.38 -16.63 3.12
CA VAL A 33 10.41 -15.62 3.37
C VAL A 33 10.01 -14.28 2.76
N MET A 34 10.48 -13.19 3.34
CA MET A 34 10.25 -11.85 2.81
C MET A 34 11.08 -11.63 1.54
N ALA A 35 10.47 -11.06 0.51
CA ALA A 35 11.20 -10.69 -0.71
C ALA A 35 12.13 -9.49 -0.44
N CYS A 36 13.18 -9.36 -1.25
CA CYS A 36 14.09 -8.22 -1.13
C CYS A 36 13.40 -6.92 -1.58
N ARG A 37 13.20 -5.99 -0.66
CA ARG A 37 12.59 -4.69 -0.98
C ARG A 37 13.45 -3.79 -1.85
N GLU A 38 14.78 -3.90 -1.81
CA GLU A 38 15.74 -3.00 -2.48
C GLU A 38 15.64 -3.06 -4.01
N SER A 39 15.27 -4.22 -4.58
CA SER A 39 15.11 -4.40 -6.03
C SER A 39 13.67 -4.16 -6.52
N GLY A 40 12.70 -4.16 -5.61
CA GLY A 40 11.28 -4.21 -5.95
C GLY A 40 10.85 -5.57 -6.50
N LEU A 41 9.55 -5.80 -6.54
CA LEU A 41 8.95 -7.05 -6.98
C LEU A 41 8.90 -7.15 -8.51
N ASN A 42 9.29 -8.30 -9.04
CA ASN A 42 9.16 -8.62 -10.47
C ASN A 42 7.72 -9.05 -10.83
N GLU A 43 7.47 -9.31 -12.13
CA GLU A 43 6.14 -9.67 -12.64
C GLU A 43 5.54 -10.91 -11.96
N GLU A 44 6.34 -11.97 -11.73
CA GLU A 44 5.85 -13.21 -11.12
C GLU A 44 5.37 -13.00 -9.68
N HIS A 45 6.10 -12.20 -8.89
CA HIS A 45 5.66 -11.82 -7.55
C HIS A 45 4.38 -10.99 -7.60
N CYS A 46 4.35 -9.97 -8.46
CA CYS A 46 3.20 -9.07 -8.56
C CYS A 46 1.94 -9.80 -8.99
N ARG A 47 2.03 -10.78 -9.89
CA ARG A 47 0.91 -11.64 -10.28
C ARG A 47 0.32 -12.37 -9.06
N LEU A 48 1.16 -13.00 -8.24
CA LEU A 48 0.71 -13.70 -7.03
C LEU A 48 0.06 -12.75 -6.02
N VAL A 49 0.60 -11.53 -5.87
CA VAL A 49 -0.01 -10.51 -5.00
C VAL A 49 -1.38 -10.09 -5.51
N MET A 50 -1.53 -9.81 -6.81
CA MET A 50 -2.82 -9.45 -7.39
C MET A 50 -3.85 -10.57 -7.23
N GLU A 51 -3.46 -11.82 -7.43
CA GLU A 51 -4.35 -12.97 -7.21
C GLU A 51 -4.76 -13.09 -5.75
N ARG A 52 -3.81 -13.04 -4.80
CA ARG A 52 -4.10 -13.19 -3.38
C ARG A 52 -4.93 -12.02 -2.82
N LEU A 53 -4.63 -10.80 -3.26
CA LEU A 53 -5.38 -9.61 -2.87
C LEU A 53 -6.82 -9.66 -3.40
N ALA A 54 -7.00 -10.08 -4.66
CA ALA A 54 -8.32 -10.24 -5.24
C ALA A 54 -9.16 -11.30 -4.50
N GLU A 55 -8.56 -12.41 -4.09
CA GLU A 55 -9.24 -13.42 -3.26
C GLU A 55 -9.65 -12.86 -1.90
N PHE A 56 -8.76 -12.09 -1.26
CA PHE A 56 -9.01 -11.46 0.03
C PHE A 56 -10.16 -10.44 -0.06
N HIS A 57 -10.10 -9.56 -1.05
CA HIS A 57 -11.13 -8.57 -1.33
C HIS A 57 -12.48 -9.22 -1.66
N ALA A 58 -12.53 -10.19 -2.59
CA ALA A 58 -13.75 -10.91 -2.94
C ALA A 58 -14.39 -11.60 -1.72
N THR A 59 -13.57 -12.26 -0.90
CA THR A 59 -14.05 -12.92 0.33
C THR A 59 -14.63 -11.90 1.30
N SER A 60 -14.01 -10.73 1.44
CA SER A 60 -14.55 -9.66 2.30
C SER A 60 -15.89 -9.11 1.78
N MET A 61 -16.05 -8.95 0.47
CA MET A 61 -17.31 -8.52 -0.13
C MET A 61 -18.43 -9.52 0.16
N ALA A 62 -18.14 -10.82 0.01
CA ALA A 62 -19.09 -11.87 0.33
C ALA A 62 -19.44 -11.92 1.82
N LEU A 63 -18.46 -11.72 2.71
CA LEU A 63 -18.72 -11.61 4.16
C LEU A 63 -19.64 -10.45 4.50
N ALA A 64 -19.48 -9.29 3.85
CA ALA A 64 -20.36 -8.14 4.05
C ALA A 64 -21.80 -8.35 3.54
N VAL A 65 -22.02 -9.27 2.59
CA VAL A 65 -23.38 -9.68 2.19
C VAL A 65 -24.02 -10.56 3.28
N LEU A 66 -23.24 -11.44 3.90
CA LEU A 66 -23.72 -12.33 4.96
C LEU A 66 -23.95 -11.59 6.28
N ASP A 67 -23.08 -10.64 6.61
CA ASP A 67 -23.18 -9.77 7.79
C ASP A 67 -22.80 -8.34 7.39
N PRO A 68 -23.79 -7.47 7.12
CA PRO A 68 -23.56 -6.08 6.72
C PRO A 68 -22.76 -5.24 7.73
N ASN A 69 -22.70 -5.67 8.99
CA ASN A 69 -22.09 -4.91 10.08
C ASN A 69 -20.70 -5.44 10.47
N ILE A 70 -20.24 -6.54 9.86
CA ILE A 70 -18.99 -7.22 10.22
C ILE A 70 -17.75 -6.31 10.17
N PHE A 71 -17.80 -5.25 9.36
CA PHE A 71 -16.70 -4.30 9.19
C PHE A 71 -16.94 -2.91 9.79
N GLU A 72 -17.95 -2.70 10.62
CA GLU A 72 -18.22 -1.40 11.27
C GLU A 72 -17.02 -0.85 12.06
N SER A 73 -16.21 -1.73 12.65
CA SER A 73 -15.00 -1.36 13.40
C SER A 73 -13.77 -1.05 12.53
N TYR A 74 -13.85 -1.25 11.21
CA TYR A 74 -12.74 -1.03 10.27
C TYR A 74 -12.88 0.32 9.55
N SER A 75 -13.18 1.38 10.30
CA SER A 75 -13.32 2.74 9.78
C SER A 75 -12.01 3.54 9.78
N ASP A 76 -11.03 3.11 10.59
CA ASP A 76 -9.84 3.90 10.93
C ASP A 76 -8.58 3.31 10.29
N GLY A 77 -8.27 3.77 9.07
CA GLY A 77 -7.02 3.44 8.38
C GLY A 77 -5.91 4.47 8.60
N MET A 78 -4.76 4.26 7.95
CA MET A 78 -3.54 5.09 8.09
C MET A 78 -3.78 6.59 7.89
N LEU A 79 -4.59 6.97 6.89
CA LEU A 79 -4.82 8.37 6.52
C LEU A 79 -6.13 8.94 7.10
N SER A 80 -6.81 8.18 7.95
CA SER A 80 -8.03 8.64 8.63
C SER A 80 -7.69 9.80 9.57
N PRO A 81 -8.69 10.65 9.93
CA PRO A 81 -8.46 11.71 10.91
C PRO A 81 -7.85 11.19 12.22
N ASN A 82 -8.32 10.04 12.70
CA ASN A 82 -7.80 9.35 13.90
C ASN A 82 -6.39 8.79 13.67
N GLY A 83 -6.14 8.16 12.52
CA GLY A 83 -4.84 7.63 12.14
C GLY A 83 -3.76 8.70 12.08
N LEU A 84 -4.06 9.88 11.51
CA LEU A 84 -3.10 10.98 11.36
C LEU A 84 -2.78 11.74 12.65
N VAL A 85 -3.65 11.66 13.67
CA VAL A 85 -3.38 12.25 15.00
C VAL A 85 -2.83 11.24 15.99
N LYS A 86 -2.81 9.95 15.63
CA LYS A 86 -2.11 8.90 16.37
C LYS A 86 -0.64 9.28 16.54
N ASP A 87 -0.03 8.80 17.62
CA ASP A 87 1.39 9.02 17.92
C ASP A 87 1.79 10.51 17.99
N ASN A 88 0.91 11.35 18.56
CA ASN A 88 1.10 12.79 18.70
C ASN A 88 1.42 13.50 17.36
N GLY A 89 0.89 12.99 16.26
CA GLY A 89 1.07 13.53 14.91
C GLY A 89 2.48 13.34 14.33
N LEU A 90 3.25 12.38 14.81
CA LEU A 90 4.57 12.07 14.26
C LEU A 90 4.49 11.64 12.78
N LEU A 91 3.54 10.77 12.44
CA LEU A 91 3.36 10.28 11.07
C LEU A 91 3.06 11.41 10.08
N ILE A 92 2.15 12.31 10.42
CA ILE A 92 1.80 13.42 9.53
C ILE A 92 2.97 14.40 9.34
N ARG A 93 3.78 14.65 10.39
CA ARG A 93 5.00 15.45 10.27
C ARG A 93 6.04 14.77 9.38
N PHE A 94 6.20 13.46 9.52
CA PHE A 94 7.10 12.66 8.67
C PHE A 94 6.69 12.74 7.19
N PHE A 95 5.41 12.51 6.88
CA PHE A 95 4.92 12.63 5.50
C PHE A 95 5.05 14.06 4.96
N ALA A 96 4.82 15.08 5.80
CA ALA A 96 4.99 16.47 5.40
C ALA A 96 6.45 16.78 5.03
N GLY A 97 7.41 16.32 5.85
CA GLY A 97 8.84 16.44 5.57
C GLY A 97 9.24 15.77 4.26
N ASN A 98 8.70 14.58 3.98
CA ASN A 98 8.93 13.91 2.70
C ASN A 98 8.37 14.70 1.52
N GLY A 99 7.20 15.32 1.65
CA GLY A 99 6.62 16.16 0.60
C GLY A 99 7.36 17.49 0.38
N GLU A 100 7.93 18.08 1.43
CA GLU A 100 8.83 19.24 1.33
C GLU A 100 10.11 18.88 0.57
N GLU A 101 10.75 17.76 0.92
CA GLU A 101 11.96 17.30 0.23
C GLU A 101 11.67 16.90 -1.22
N LEU A 102 10.51 16.29 -1.49
CA LEU A 102 10.03 16.03 -2.84
C LEU A 102 9.98 17.34 -3.65
N HIS A 103 9.37 18.40 -3.11
CA HIS A 103 9.31 19.69 -3.80
C HIS A 103 10.70 20.25 -4.10
N ILE A 104 11.63 20.22 -3.12
CA ILE A 104 13.01 20.68 -3.28
C ILE A 104 13.70 19.93 -4.42
N VAL A 105 13.67 18.61 -4.38
CA VAL A 105 14.34 17.77 -5.39
C VAL A 105 13.72 17.98 -6.77
N VAL A 106 12.40 17.97 -6.89
CA VAL A 106 11.70 18.11 -8.19
C VAL A 106 11.94 19.49 -8.80
N SER A 107 12.09 20.54 -7.98
CA SER A 107 12.42 21.89 -8.44
C SER A 107 13.79 21.98 -9.13
N THR A 108 14.67 20.99 -8.94
CA THR A 108 15.97 20.94 -9.61
C THR A 108 15.94 20.21 -10.95
N TRP A 109 14.82 19.59 -11.32
CA TRP A 109 14.72 18.77 -12.53
C TRP A 109 14.24 19.59 -13.72
N PRO A 110 15.02 19.68 -14.81
CA PRO A 110 14.58 20.36 -16.03
C PRO A 110 13.29 19.77 -16.58
N GLY A 111 12.29 20.61 -16.86
CA GLY A 111 11.00 20.19 -17.41
C GLY A 111 9.96 19.77 -16.37
N TYR A 112 10.25 19.92 -15.07
CA TYR A 112 9.34 19.61 -13.96
C TYR A 112 8.84 20.86 -13.23
N GLU A 113 9.11 22.06 -13.74
CA GLU A 113 8.82 23.34 -13.07
C GLU A 113 7.33 23.43 -12.69
N ARG A 114 6.44 23.09 -13.63
CA ARG A 114 4.99 23.06 -13.40
C ARG A 114 4.57 22.04 -12.34
N ILE A 115 5.16 20.84 -12.37
CA ILE A 115 4.89 19.79 -11.39
C ILE A 115 5.37 20.23 -10.00
N ALA A 116 6.55 20.86 -9.92
CA ALA A 116 7.12 21.36 -8.67
C ALA A 116 6.21 22.42 -8.01
N GLU A 117 5.67 23.36 -8.81
CA GLU A 117 4.70 24.36 -8.34
C GLU A 117 3.42 23.71 -7.81
N LYS A 118 2.88 22.72 -8.54
CA LYS A 118 1.69 22.00 -8.10
C LYS A 118 1.92 21.20 -6.82
N ILE A 119 3.07 20.54 -6.68
CA ILE A 119 3.45 19.86 -5.43
C ILE A 119 3.49 20.86 -4.27
N ALA A 120 4.12 22.04 -4.45
CA ALA A 120 4.15 23.07 -3.42
C ALA A 120 2.74 23.51 -2.99
N LYS A 121 1.82 23.69 -3.95
CA LYS A 121 0.41 24.01 -3.67
C LYS A 121 -0.29 22.87 -2.94
N TYR A 122 -0.09 21.63 -3.38
CA TYR A 122 -0.67 20.43 -2.77
C TYR A 122 -0.23 20.30 -1.30
N MET A 123 1.06 20.52 -1.01
CA MET A 123 1.61 20.38 0.35
C MET A 123 1.10 21.44 1.33
N LYS A 124 0.64 22.61 0.87
CA LYS A 124 0.00 23.61 1.76
C LYS A 124 -1.27 23.08 2.44
N ASN A 125 -1.99 22.18 1.78
CA ASN A 125 -3.22 21.54 2.30
C ASN A 125 -3.01 20.06 2.63
N HIS A 126 -1.77 19.67 2.96
CA HIS A 126 -1.36 18.26 3.04
C HIS A 126 -2.27 17.38 3.89
N ARG A 127 -2.61 17.82 5.12
CA ARG A 127 -3.51 17.05 6.01
C ARG A 127 -4.87 16.78 5.36
N ALA A 128 -5.50 17.81 4.81
CA ALA A 128 -6.81 17.69 4.19
C ALA A 128 -6.74 16.79 2.96
N ASN A 129 -5.66 16.89 2.19
CA ASN A 129 -5.43 16.04 1.03
C ASN A 129 -5.24 14.57 1.42
N LEU A 130 -4.48 14.25 2.47
CA LEU A 130 -4.31 12.89 2.96
C LEU A 130 -5.64 12.27 3.40
N VAL A 131 -6.41 12.99 4.24
CA VAL A 131 -7.74 12.53 4.68
C VAL A 131 -8.65 12.26 3.50
N ARG A 132 -8.66 13.16 2.51
CA ARG A 132 -9.46 13.01 1.29
C ARG A 132 -9.09 11.75 0.50
N CYS A 133 -7.83 11.31 0.53
CA CYS A 133 -7.39 10.13 -0.21
C CYS A 133 -7.92 8.80 0.31
N GLN A 134 -8.39 8.75 1.55
CA GLN A 134 -9.02 7.57 2.14
C GLN A 134 -10.53 7.74 2.35
N ALA A 135 -11.05 8.97 2.24
CA ALA A 135 -12.44 9.28 2.50
C ALA A 135 -13.41 8.46 1.61
N LEU A 136 -14.37 7.82 2.26
CA LEU A 136 -15.44 7.08 1.60
C LEU A 136 -16.20 7.96 0.59
N GLN A 137 -16.56 7.36 -0.53
CA GLN A 137 -17.39 7.98 -1.56
C GLN A 137 -18.74 7.25 -1.66
N ASP A 138 -19.74 7.96 -2.17
CA ASP A 138 -21.05 7.38 -2.47
C ASP A 138 -20.91 6.34 -3.59
N GLN A 139 -21.65 5.23 -3.47
CA GLN A 139 -21.68 4.13 -4.46
C GLN A 139 -20.31 3.48 -4.74
N GLU A 140 -19.36 3.64 -3.83
CA GLU A 140 -18.04 3.01 -3.91
C GLU A 140 -18.11 1.50 -3.72
N ILE A 141 -17.31 0.76 -4.50
CA ILE A 141 -17.06 -0.66 -4.24
C ILE A 141 -16.24 -0.76 -2.95
N ARG A 142 -16.76 -1.50 -1.97
CA ARG A 142 -16.09 -1.66 -0.67
C ARG A 142 -15.55 -3.06 -0.49
N VAL A 143 -14.31 -3.11 -0.02
CA VAL A 143 -13.58 -4.31 0.33
C VAL A 143 -12.89 -4.06 1.67
N LEU A 144 -12.54 -5.14 2.38
CA LEU A 144 -11.62 -5.03 3.49
C LEU A 144 -10.23 -4.93 2.87
N ASN A 145 -9.64 -3.75 2.94
CA ASN A 145 -8.25 -3.54 2.54
C ASN A 145 -7.34 -4.12 3.64
N HIS A 146 -6.18 -4.62 3.23
CA HIS A 146 -5.04 -4.85 4.10
C HIS A 146 -4.56 -3.53 4.74
N GLY A 147 -4.59 -2.43 3.97
CA GLY A 147 -4.28 -1.07 4.42
C GLY A 147 -2.79 -0.74 4.50
N ASP A 148 -1.93 -1.76 4.62
CA ASP A 148 -0.47 -1.66 4.52
C ASP A 148 0.11 -2.73 3.58
N LEU A 149 -0.38 -2.81 2.34
CA LEU A 149 0.02 -3.86 1.39
C LEU A 149 1.34 -3.53 0.66
N TRP A 150 2.46 -3.63 1.38
CA TRP A 150 3.80 -3.46 0.83
C TRP A 150 4.67 -4.70 1.01
N VAL A 151 5.80 -4.76 0.29
CA VAL A 151 6.71 -5.92 0.24
C VAL A 151 7.12 -6.52 1.58
N ASN A 152 7.21 -5.75 2.66
CA ASN A 152 7.56 -6.28 3.99
C ASN A 152 6.41 -7.10 4.62
N ASN A 153 5.17 -6.84 4.21
CA ASN A 153 3.99 -7.55 4.69
C ASN A 153 3.60 -8.73 3.78
N LEU A 154 4.50 -9.11 2.87
CA LEU A 154 4.31 -10.16 1.88
C LEU A 154 5.41 -11.22 2.06
N LEU A 155 5.03 -12.39 2.57
CA LEU A 155 5.93 -13.54 2.68
C LEU A 155 5.69 -14.50 1.52
N PHE A 156 6.72 -14.73 0.71
CA PHE A 156 6.67 -15.58 -0.46
C PHE A 156 7.28 -16.94 -0.16
N LYS A 157 6.72 -17.98 -0.76
CA LYS A 157 7.34 -19.31 -0.84
C LYS A 157 7.85 -19.54 -2.24
N TYR A 158 9.05 -20.08 -2.37
CA TYR A 158 9.73 -20.26 -3.65
C TYR A 158 9.87 -21.73 -4.02
N ASP A 159 9.86 -22.02 -5.32
CA ASP A 159 10.24 -23.33 -5.85
C ASP A 159 11.77 -23.49 -5.92
N ASN A 160 12.23 -24.67 -6.33
CA ASN A 160 13.66 -24.97 -6.47
C ASN A 160 14.38 -24.08 -7.50
N ALA A 161 13.64 -23.46 -8.42
CA ALA A 161 14.16 -22.50 -9.41
C ALA A 161 14.09 -21.04 -8.93
N LYS A 162 13.79 -20.82 -7.63
CA LYS A 162 13.60 -19.50 -7.00
C LYS A 162 12.46 -18.67 -7.61
N ARG A 163 11.46 -19.32 -8.20
CA ARG A 163 10.23 -18.64 -8.65
C ARG A 163 9.21 -18.63 -7.52
N PRO A 164 8.51 -17.51 -7.29
CA PRO A 164 7.51 -17.46 -6.23
C PRO A 164 6.32 -18.36 -6.61
N GLN A 165 5.92 -19.23 -5.68
CA GLN A 165 4.88 -20.25 -5.86
C GLN A 165 3.65 -19.94 -5.00
N ASP A 166 3.84 -19.37 -3.82
CA ASP A 166 2.78 -19.02 -2.89
C ASP A 166 3.13 -17.73 -2.13
N LEU A 167 2.13 -17.13 -1.51
CA LEU A 167 2.20 -15.86 -0.80
C LEU A 167 1.34 -15.94 0.47
N ILE A 168 1.80 -15.36 1.57
CA ILE A 168 1.01 -15.10 2.77
C ILE A 168 1.13 -13.61 3.11
N LEU A 169 -0.01 -13.00 3.43
CA LEU A 169 -0.09 -11.64 3.94
C LEU A 169 0.12 -11.66 5.46
N ILE A 170 0.83 -10.67 5.99
CA ILE A 170 1.03 -10.50 7.44
C ILE A 170 0.76 -9.04 7.82
N ASP A 171 0.53 -8.80 9.12
CA ASP A 171 0.34 -7.46 9.67
C ASP A 171 -0.88 -6.69 9.11
N PHE A 172 -2.07 -7.08 9.60
CA PHE A 172 -3.36 -6.48 9.23
C PHE A 172 -3.74 -5.27 10.09
N GLN A 173 -2.78 -4.60 10.73
CA GLN A 173 -3.05 -3.58 11.75
C GLN A 173 -3.72 -2.30 11.20
N LEU A 174 -3.61 -2.06 9.88
CA LEU A 174 -4.16 -0.87 9.21
C LEU A 174 -5.37 -1.19 8.31
N SER A 175 -5.95 -2.37 8.46
CA SER A 175 -7.10 -2.79 7.66
C SER A 175 -8.26 -1.81 7.76
N ILE A 176 -8.87 -1.51 6.61
CA ILE A 176 -9.97 -0.55 6.50
C ILE A 176 -11.01 -1.03 5.48
N TRP A 177 -12.28 -0.84 5.80
CA TRP A 177 -13.39 -1.07 4.88
C TRP A 177 -13.57 0.13 3.93
N GLY A 178 -13.24 -0.05 2.64
CA GLY A 178 -13.29 1.05 1.66
C GLY A 178 -12.92 0.61 0.24
N SER A 179 -12.66 1.58 -0.64
CA SER A 179 -12.25 1.31 -2.04
C SER A 179 -11.12 0.28 -2.16
N PRO A 180 -11.17 -0.68 -3.10
CA PRO A 180 -10.02 -1.54 -3.43
C PRO A 180 -8.86 -0.74 -4.02
N GLY A 181 -9.11 0.49 -4.49
CA GLY A 181 -8.08 1.40 -4.99
C GLY A 181 -7.05 1.80 -3.93
N ILE A 182 -7.34 1.63 -2.64
CA ILE A 182 -6.41 1.89 -1.54
C ILE A 182 -5.23 0.90 -1.63
N ASP A 183 -5.47 -0.39 -1.46
CA ASP A 183 -4.41 -1.41 -1.51
C ASP A 183 -3.74 -1.50 -2.88
N LEU A 184 -4.51 -1.36 -3.98
CA LEU A 184 -3.96 -1.43 -5.34
C LEU A 184 -2.96 -0.30 -5.60
N ASN A 185 -3.31 0.95 -5.31
CA ASN A 185 -2.39 2.06 -5.50
C ASN A 185 -1.23 1.99 -4.49
N TYR A 186 -1.48 1.63 -3.24
CA TYR A 186 -0.42 1.49 -2.25
C TYR A 186 0.64 0.47 -2.69
N PHE A 187 0.21 -0.71 -3.14
CA PHE A 187 1.12 -1.74 -3.62
C PHE A 187 1.90 -1.31 -4.87
N PHE A 188 1.23 -0.74 -5.88
CA PHE A 188 1.87 -0.31 -7.12
C PHE A 188 2.96 0.74 -6.90
N TYR A 189 2.75 1.67 -5.97
CA TYR A 189 3.68 2.78 -5.75
C TYR A 189 4.66 2.55 -4.60
N THR A 190 4.63 1.40 -3.94
CA THR A 190 5.61 1.03 -2.90
C THR A 190 6.48 -0.17 -3.25
N SER A 191 5.94 -1.14 -3.99
CA SER A 191 6.51 -2.50 -3.98
C SER A 191 7.02 -2.99 -5.32
N LEU A 192 6.50 -2.47 -6.44
CA LEU A 192 6.91 -2.91 -7.78
C LEU A 192 8.36 -2.48 -8.09
N SER A 193 9.03 -3.26 -8.93
CA SER A 193 10.16 -2.73 -9.68
C SER A 193 9.67 -1.66 -10.67
N LEU A 194 10.53 -0.72 -11.02
CA LEU A 194 10.17 0.36 -11.93
C LEU A 194 9.81 -0.16 -13.34
N GLU A 195 10.46 -1.23 -13.79
CA GLU A 195 10.17 -1.89 -15.08
C GLU A 195 8.75 -2.48 -15.09
N VAL A 196 8.38 -3.20 -14.04
CA VAL A 196 7.03 -3.75 -13.89
C VAL A 196 5.98 -2.65 -13.78
N LEU A 197 6.24 -1.60 -12.99
CA LEU A 197 5.31 -0.47 -12.87
C LEU A 197 5.06 0.22 -14.22
N ARG A 198 6.11 0.43 -15.02
CA ARG A 198 6.03 1.05 -16.35
C ARG A 198 5.22 0.23 -17.35
N HIS A 199 5.41 -1.08 -17.36
CA HIS A 199 4.96 -1.92 -18.49
C HIS A 199 3.81 -2.87 -18.15
N LYS A 200 3.60 -3.17 -16.86
CA LYS A 200 2.71 -4.27 -16.43
C LYS A 200 1.53 -3.82 -15.59
N ARG A 201 1.45 -2.55 -15.14
CA ARG A 201 0.31 -2.05 -14.34
C ARG A 201 -1.07 -2.38 -14.94
N PRO A 202 -1.34 -2.18 -16.26
CA PRO A 202 -2.62 -2.57 -16.84
C PRO A 202 -2.89 -4.09 -16.82
N GLN A 203 -1.85 -4.90 -17.04
CA GLN A 203 -1.95 -6.36 -17.01
C GLN A 203 -2.22 -6.87 -15.57
N LEU A 204 -1.56 -6.27 -14.57
CA LEU A 204 -1.76 -6.59 -13.16
C LEU A 204 -3.18 -6.26 -12.68
N LEU A 205 -3.74 -5.13 -13.12
CA LEU A 205 -5.14 -4.78 -12.85
C LEU A 205 -6.11 -5.77 -13.47
N ARG A 206 -5.84 -6.26 -14.70
CA ARG A 206 -6.64 -7.32 -15.32
C ARG A 206 -6.56 -8.63 -14.53
N ILE A 207 -5.36 -9.03 -14.10
CA ILE A 207 -5.17 -10.24 -13.26
C ILE A 207 -5.98 -10.13 -11.97
N TYR A 208 -5.89 -9.00 -11.29
CA TYR A 208 -6.67 -8.72 -10.07
C TYR A 208 -8.17 -8.84 -10.35
N HIS A 209 -8.69 -8.17 -11.39
CA HIS A 209 -10.12 -8.19 -11.71
C HIS A 209 -10.62 -9.59 -12.11
N THR A 210 -9.86 -10.32 -12.94
CA THR A 210 -10.21 -11.68 -13.33
C THR A 210 -10.30 -12.58 -12.11
N ARG A 211 -9.30 -12.55 -11.21
CA ARG A 211 -9.34 -13.37 -9.99
C ARG A 211 -10.46 -12.95 -9.04
N LEU A 212 -10.72 -11.65 -8.89
CA LEU A 212 -11.80 -11.11 -8.06
C LEU A 212 -13.14 -11.66 -8.56
N SER A 213 -13.37 -11.57 -9.86
CA SER A 213 -14.59 -12.04 -10.52
C SER A 213 -14.77 -13.55 -10.38
N GLU A 214 -13.73 -14.33 -10.67
CA GLU A 214 -13.74 -15.79 -10.48
C GLU A 214 -14.05 -16.16 -9.03
N THR A 215 -13.43 -15.50 -8.05
CA THR A 215 -13.67 -15.81 -6.63
C THR A 215 -15.10 -15.47 -6.21
N LEU A 216 -15.64 -14.32 -6.60
CA LEU A 216 -17.02 -13.95 -6.30
C LEU A 216 -18.04 -14.90 -6.92
N LEU A 217 -17.85 -15.27 -8.19
CA LEU A 217 -18.70 -16.25 -8.88
C LEU A 217 -18.64 -17.64 -8.23
N ASN A 218 -17.46 -18.06 -7.78
CA ASN A 218 -17.29 -19.36 -7.12
C ASN A 218 -17.84 -19.40 -5.69
N LEU A 219 -17.89 -18.26 -5.00
CA LEU A 219 -18.53 -18.18 -3.67
C LEU A 219 -20.05 -18.31 -3.78
N ASP A 220 -20.65 -17.81 -4.88
CA ASP A 220 -22.08 -17.93 -5.19
C ASP A 220 -23.01 -17.48 -4.05
N LEU A 221 -22.69 -16.33 -3.46
CA LEU A 221 -23.41 -15.74 -2.32
C LEU A 221 -24.25 -14.50 -2.70
N GLY A 222 -24.57 -14.33 -3.99
CA GLY A 222 -25.35 -13.19 -4.49
C GLY A 222 -24.60 -11.84 -4.45
N THR A 223 -23.27 -11.86 -4.24
CA THR A 223 -22.44 -10.66 -4.27
C THR A 223 -22.30 -10.15 -5.72
N PRO A 224 -22.66 -8.89 -6.00
CA PRO A 224 -22.46 -8.31 -7.33
C PRO A 224 -20.98 -8.33 -7.72
N VAL A 225 -20.70 -8.78 -8.96
CA VAL A 225 -19.35 -8.80 -9.51
C VAL A 225 -19.04 -7.45 -10.17
N PRO A 226 -18.06 -6.69 -9.68
CA PRO A 226 -17.68 -5.44 -10.32
C PRO A 226 -17.17 -5.63 -11.75
N SER A 227 -17.55 -4.72 -12.64
CA SER A 227 -16.95 -4.66 -13.98
C SER A 227 -15.49 -4.22 -13.90
N TYR A 228 -14.72 -4.51 -14.95
CA TYR A 228 -13.32 -4.08 -15.02
C TYR A 228 -13.22 -2.54 -15.01
N GLU A 229 -14.14 -1.86 -15.68
CA GLU A 229 -14.23 -0.40 -15.73
C GLU A 229 -14.50 0.20 -14.35
N GLN A 230 -15.38 -0.42 -13.55
CA GLN A 230 -15.65 0.04 -12.19
C GLN A 230 -14.39 -0.11 -11.31
N ILE A 231 -13.63 -1.20 -11.44
CA ILE A 231 -12.35 -1.36 -10.73
C ILE A 231 -11.33 -0.30 -11.19
N LEU A 232 -11.24 -0.01 -12.49
CA LEU A 232 -10.37 1.06 -12.99
C LEU A 232 -10.76 2.43 -12.43
N GLU A 233 -12.06 2.69 -12.30
CA GLU A 233 -12.56 3.93 -11.72
C GLU A 233 -12.22 4.04 -10.23
N GLU A 234 -12.35 2.96 -9.45
CA GLU A 234 -11.90 2.90 -8.05
C GLU A 234 -10.41 3.20 -7.90
N VAL A 235 -9.59 2.59 -8.77
CA VAL A 235 -8.13 2.83 -8.79
C VAL A 235 -7.84 4.28 -9.15
N HIS A 236 -8.51 4.85 -10.15
CA HIS A 236 -8.36 6.24 -10.56
C HIS A 236 -8.77 7.22 -9.44
N ARG A 237 -9.93 6.99 -8.81
CA ARG A 237 -10.42 7.77 -7.67
C ARG A 237 -9.48 7.75 -6.46
N ARG A 238 -8.55 6.77 -6.41
CA ARG A 238 -7.54 6.62 -5.34
C ARG A 238 -6.11 6.87 -5.81
N GLU A 239 -5.90 7.47 -6.98
CA GLU A 239 -4.57 7.90 -7.44
C GLU A 239 -3.87 8.84 -6.45
N CYS A 240 -4.63 9.63 -5.68
CA CYS A 240 -4.04 10.46 -4.63
C CYS A 240 -3.51 9.66 -3.44
N TYR A 241 -4.09 8.49 -3.14
CA TYR A 241 -3.51 7.52 -2.20
C TYR A 241 -2.21 6.93 -2.78
N GLY A 242 -2.17 6.71 -4.09
CA GLY A 242 -0.94 6.35 -4.82
C GLY A 242 0.14 7.42 -4.75
N PHE A 243 -0.22 8.69 -4.88
CA PHE A 243 0.72 9.81 -4.70
C PHE A 243 1.25 9.86 -3.27
N PHE A 244 0.37 9.72 -2.27
CA PHE A 244 0.78 9.53 -0.87
C PHE A 244 1.77 8.38 -0.72
N ALA A 245 1.46 7.20 -1.24
CA ALA A 245 2.35 6.05 -1.16
C ALA A 245 3.72 6.33 -1.81
N SER A 246 3.71 7.01 -2.97
CA SER A 246 4.91 7.34 -3.74
C SER A 246 5.84 8.35 -3.07
N HIS A 247 5.34 9.33 -2.29
CA HIS A 247 6.19 10.33 -1.63
C HIS A 247 6.30 10.10 -0.12
N GLY A 248 5.26 9.61 0.53
CA GLY A 248 5.20 9.42 1.97
C GLY A 248 5.84 8.12 2.46
N ILE A 249 5.76 7.04 1.67
CA ILE A 249 6.19 5.70 2.10
C ILE A 249 7.37 5.18 1.27
N PHE A 250 7.29 5.30 -0.05
CA PHE A 250 8.29 4.74 -0.96
C PHE A 250 9.74 5.17 -0.66
N PRO A 251 10.05 6.41 -0.22
CA PRO A 251 11.41 6.77 0.18
C PRO A 251 12.00 5.84 1.24
N THR A 252 11.22 5.47 2.26
CA THR A 252 11.60 4.50 3.30
C THR A 252 11.82 3.10 2.73
N VAL A 253 11.04 2.70 1.73
CA VAL A 253 11.18 1.39 1.06
C VAL A 253 12.50 1.30 0.28
N THR A 254 12.92 2.41 -0.31
CA THR A 254 14.13 2.49 -1.15
C THR A 254 15.43 2.68 -0.38
N GLN A 255 15.40 2.71 0.96
CA GLN A 255 16.60 2.80 1.79
C GLN A 255 17.42 1.50 1.77
N ASP A 256 18.74 1.64 1.58
CA ASP A 256 19.68 0.55 1.75
C ASP A 256 19.71 0.10 3.23
N LYS A 257 19.86 -1.21 3.48
CA LYS A 257 19.93 -1.77 4.85
C LYS A 257 20.83 -1.00 5.83
N PRO A 258 22.06 -0.55 5.47
CA PRO A 258 22.91 0.21 6.39
C PRO A 258 22.29 1.53 6.85
N GLN A 259 21.46 2.16 6.01
CA GLN A 259 20.82 3.45 6.32
C GLN A 259 19.67 3.30 7.32
N THR A 260 19.18 2.07 7.51
CA THR A 260 18.04 1.76 8.39
C THR A 260 18.41 1.31 9.80
N ALA A 261 19.71 1.13 10.09
CA ALA A 261 20.17 0.67 11.41
C ALA A 261 19.73 1.59 12.57
N ASP A 262 19.60 2.89 12.30
CA ASP A 262 19.24 3.91 13.30
C ASP A 262 17.79 4.41 13.15
N ASN A 263 16.95 3.75 12.33
CA ASN A 263 15.55 4.12 12.14
C ASN A 263 14.70 3.63 13.32
N ASN A 264 14.72 4.34 14.45
CA ASN A 264 13.81 4.11 15.56
C ASN A 264 13.02 5.38 15.90
N LEU A 265 11.85 5.19 16.53
CA LEU A 265 10.91 6.28 16.82
C LEU A 265 11.55 7.40 17.66
N GLU A 266 12.49 7.04 18.55
CA GLU A 266 13.21 7.97 19.42
C GLU A 266 14.10 8.92 18.61
N ASN A 267 14.87 8.42 17.66
CA ASN A 267 15.74 9.25 16.81
C ASN A 267 14.92 10.20 15.90
N PHE A 268 13.71 9.81 15.49
CA PHE A 268 12.82 10.67 14.70
C PHE A 268 12.13 11.77 15.52
N THR A 269 12.30 11.83 16.84
CA THR A 269 11.87 12.98 17.65
C THR A 269 12.79 14.18 17.49
N ASP A 270 14.06 13.96 17.10
CA ASP A 270 14.99 15.01 16.72
C ASP A 270 14.68 15.49 15.30
N ALA A 271 14.29 16.77 15.19
CA ALA A 271 13.87 17.37 13.94
C ALA A 271 14.99 17.49 12.91
N ASP A 272 16.24 17.74 13.33
CA ASP A 272 17.38 17.88 12.44
C ASP A 272 17.82 16.51 11.92
N PHE A 273 17.85 15.50 12.79
CA PHE A 273 18.09 14.12 12.39
C PHE A 273 17.04 13.64 11.39
N ALA A 274 15.75 13.85 11.68
CA ALA A 274 14.66 13.48 10.80
C ALA A 274 14.82 14.14 9.42
N LYS A 275 15.12 15.44 9.37
CA LYS A 275 15.34 16.17 8.12
C LYS A 275 16.54 15.66 7.33
N GLN A 276 17.65 15.33 8.00
CA GLN A 276 18.82 14.74 7.36
C GLN A 276 18.50 13.36 6.78
N LYS A 277 17.77 12.53 7.52
CA LYS A 277 17.33 11.22 7.03
C LYS A 277 16.41 11.34 5.81
N VAL A 278 15.47 12.28 5.82
CA VAL A 278 14.61 12.53 4.65
C VAL A 278 15.45 12.89 3.42
N ARG A 279 16.37 13.85 3.53
CA ARG A 279 17.29 14.19 2.43
C ARG A 279 18.05 12.97 1.90
N GLN A 280 18.61 12.17 2.80
CA GLN A 280 19.35 10.95 2.44
C GLN A 280 18.45 9.96 1.67
N MET A 281 17.21 9.75 2.10
CA MET A 281 16.26 8.90 1.37
C MET A 281 16.04 9.39 -0.07
N PHE A 282 15.88 10.71 -0.22
CA PHE A 282 15.66 11.36 -1.51
C PHE A 282 16.90 11.40 -2.42
N GLU A 283 18.07 10.98 -1.97
CA GLU A 283 19.27 10.78 -2.81
C GLU A 283 19.25 9.44 -3.57
N SER A 284 18.40 8.48 -3.16
CA SER A 284 18.31 7.17 -3.80
C SER A 284 18.06 7.27 -5.32
N PRO A 285 18.95 6.70 -6.17
CA PRO A 285 18.75 6.70 -7.62
C PRO A 285 17.44 6.03 -8.02
N ARG A 286 17.08 4.91 -7.35
CA ARG A 286 15.84 4.17 -7.60
C ARG A 286 14.61 5.03 -7.32
N LEU A 287 14.61 5.75 -6.20
CA LEU A 287 13.54 6.66 -5.84
C LEU A 287 13.40 7.77 -6.89
N ARG A 288 14.50 8.47 -7.22
CA ARG A 288 14.49 9.58 -8.18
C ARG A 288 14.03 9.13 -9.57
N GLU A 289 14.49 7.98 -10.06
CA GLU A 289 14.07 7.45 -11.36
C GLU A 289 12.58 7.07 -11.37
N THR A 290 12.09 6.50 -10.27
CA THR A 290 10.68 6.16 -10.12
C THR A 290 9.82 7.41 -10.08
N LEU A 291 10.19 8.42 -9.28
CA LEU A 291 9.46 9.69 -9.18
C LEU A 291 9.40 10.43 -10.52
N ARG A 292 10.47 10.44 -11.31
CA ARG A 292 10.43 10.98 -12.68
C ARG A 292 9.40 10.27 -13.57
N HIS A 293 9.20 8.97 -13.37
CA HIS A 293 8.18 8.25 -14.10
C HIS A 293 6.76 8.53 -13.58
N THR A 294 6.57 8.56 -12.26
CA THR A 294 5.24 8.58 -11.63
C THR A 294 4.63 9.97 -11.48
N LEU A 295 5.43 11.02 -11.26
CA LEU A 295 4.89 12.38 -11.08
C LEU A 295 4.11 12.90 -12.30
N PRO A 296 4.56 12.73 -13.55
CA PRO A 296 3.76 13.11 -14.71
C PRO A 296 2.44 12.35 -14.81
N HIS A 297 2.38 11.11 -14.30
CA HIS A 297 1.15 10.33 -14.23
C HIS A 297 0.17 10.93 -13.21
N PHE A 298 0.62 11.23 -11.99
CA PHE A 298 -0.23 11.87 -10.99
C PHE A 298 -0.73 13.24 -11.42
N GLU A 299 0.09 14.00 -12.15
CA GLU A 299 -0.35 15.26 -12.74
C GLU A 299 -1.47 15.06 -13.77
N ARG A 300 -1.33 14.09 -14.69
CA ARG A 300 -2.39 13.77 -15.69
C ARG A 300 -3.66 13.23 -15.06
N ALA A 301 -3.54 12.53 -13.93
CA ALA A 301 -4.68 12.03 -13.15
C ALA A 301 -5.38 13.13 -12.31
N GLY A 302 -4.90 14.38 -12.37
CA GLY A 302 -5.51 15.50 -11.63
C GLY A 302 -5.25 15.47 -10.13
N VAL A 303 -4.30 14.65 -9.65
CA VAL A 303 -4.03 14.50 -8.21
C VAL A 303 -3.49 15.78 -7.58
N LEU A 304 -2.74 16.56 -8.36
CA LEU A 304 -2.01 17.74 -7.88
C LEU A 304 -2.76 19.07 -8.08
N ASP A 305 -4.04 19.03 -8.47
CA ASP A 305 -4.85 20.21 -8.80
C ASP A 305 -5.62 20.80 -7.60
#